data_AF-F3GP78-F1
#
_entry.id   AF-F3GP78-F1
#
_cell.length_a   1.000
_cell.length_b   1.000
_cell.length_c   1.000
_cell.angle_alpha   90.00
_cell.angle_beta   90.00
_cell.angle_gamma   90.00
#
_symmetry.space_group_name_H-M   'P 1'
#
loop_
_entity.id
_entity.type
_entity.pdbx_description
1 polymer ?
#
loop_
_entity_poly.entity_id
_entity_poly.type
_entity_poly.pdbx_seq_one_letter_code
_entity_poly.pdbx_strand_id
1 'polypeptide(L)' 'IMGIDGKGEYATTFFGYGENGKIHKIKEFFDPDSLGGLYGAITEFLGFEMLDGEFKVMGMAPYGDASKYDFS' A
#
# COMPACT_ATOMS: atom_id res chain seq x y z
N ILE A 1 -3.19 -12.74 8.52
CA ILE A 1 -3.63 -11.36 8.82
C ILE A 1 -2.61 -10.43 8.19
N MET A 2 -3.05 -9.58 7.27
CA MET A 2 -2.22 -8.58 6.64
C MET A 2 -2.94 -7.24 6.72
N GLY A 3 -2.23 -6.21 7.16
CA GLY A 3 -2.69 -4.82 7.12
C GLY A 3 -1.69 -4.00 6.33
N ILE A 4 -2.16 -3.18 5.41
CA ILE A 4 -1.35 -2.24 4.63
C ILE A 4 -2.06 -0.90 4.73
N ASP A 5 -1.34 0.13 5.18
CA ASP A 5 -1.86 1.47 5.38
C ASP A 5 -0.83 2.50 4.89
N GLY A 6 -1.28 3.72 4.58
CA GLY A 6 -0.41 4.85 4.25
C GLY A 6 0.50 5.19 5.44
N LYS A 7 -0.11 5.37 6.61
CA LYS A 7 0.59 5.60 7.89
C LYS A 7 -0.38 5.33 9.05
N GLY A 8 -0.16 4.27 9.81
CA GLY A 8 -0.83 4.05 11.10
C GLY A 8 -0.26 4.99 12.17
N GLU A 9 -0.16 4.55 13.44
CA GLU A 9 0.54 5.35 14.47
C GLU A 9 2.07 5.40 14.23
N TYR A 10 2.66 4.29 13.78
CA TYR A 10 4.07 4.19 13.36
C TYR A 10 4.28 3.13 12.27
N ALA A 11 3.49 2.04 12.29
CA ALA A 11 3.58 0.96 11.31
C ALA A 11 2.78 1.28 10.03
N THR A 12 3.36 0.95 8.88
CA THR A 12 2.79 1.12 7.54
C THR A 12 2.29 -0.22 6.98
N THR A 13 2.86 -1.34 7.43
CA THR A 13 2.44 -2.67 7.02
C THR A 13 2.61 -3.67 8.15
N PHE A 14 1.61 -4.51 8.35
CA PHE A 14 1.58 -5.56 9.37
C PHE A 14 1.37 -6.94 8.73
N PHE A 15 2.19 -7.90 9.14
CA PHE A 15 2.02 -9.32 8.84
C PHE A 15 1.88 -10.10 10.14
N GLY A 16 0.85 -10.93 10.22
CA GLY A 16 0.64 -11.85 11.34
C GLY A 16 -0.27 -13.01 10.97
N TYR A 17 -0.41 -13.97 11.87
CA TYR A 17 -1.36 -15.07 11.74
C TYR A 17 -2.17 -15.23 13.01
N GLY A 18 -3.40 -15.74 12.86
CA GLY A 18 -4.26 -16.05 13.99
C GLY A 18 -4.13 -17.52 14.36
N GLU A 19 -3.90 -17.81 15.64
CA GLU A 19 -3.86 -19.18 16.16
C GLU A 19 -4.45 -19.20 17.57
N ASN A 20 -5.37 -20.13 17.83
CA ASN A 20 -6.01 -20.32 19.14
C ASN A 20 -6.58 -19.03 19.76
N GLY A 21 -7.23 -18.19 18.93
CA GLY A 21 -7.82 -16.92 19.36
C GLY A 21 -6.79 -15.82 19.67
N LYS A 22 -5.51 -16.02 19.38
CA LYS A 22 -4.44 -15.03 19.52
C LYS A 22 -3.90 -14.63 18.16
N ILE A 23 -3.45 -13.38 18.06
CA ILE A 23 -2.75 -12.87 16.86
C ILE A 23 -1.26 -12.90 17.14
N HIS A 24 -0.54 -13.62 16.30
CA HIS A 24 0.91 -13.72 16.31
C HIS A 24 1.47 -12.81 15.23
N LYS A 25 2.23 -11.80 15.65
CA LYS A 25 2.94 -10.90 14.73
C LYS A 25 4.12 -11.65 14.10
N ILE A 26 4.23 -11.57 12.79
CA ILE A 26 5.38 -12.04 12.01
C ILE A 26 6.32 -10.87 11.74
N LYS A 27 5.80 -9.76 11.18
CA LYS A 27 6.61 -8.61 10.78
C LYS A 27 5.79 -7.33 10.74
N GLU A 28 6.43 -6.21 11.05
CA GLU A 28 5.91 -4.87 10.81
C GLU A 28 6.94 -4.06 10.03
N PHE A 29 6.45 -3.18 9.18
CA PHE A 29 7.21 -2.14 8.50
C PHE A 29 6.75 -0.79 9.04
N PHE A 30 7.66 0.17 9.08
CA PHE A 30 7.44 1.48 9.66
C PHE A 30 7.70 2.56 8.62
N ASP A 31 7.15 3.75 8.85
CA ASP A 31 7.46 4.95 8.07
C ASP A 31 9.00 5.18 8.03
N PRO A 32 9.62 5.48 6.87
CA PRO A 32 9.03 5.87 5.59
C PRO A 32 8.70 4.71 4.61
N ASP A 33 8.93 3.45 4.97
CA ASP A 33 8.75 2.30 4.07
C ASP A 33 7.27 1.89 3.98
N SER A 34 6.48 2.68 3.24
CA SER A 34 5.03 2.51 3.08
C SER A 34 4.62 2.22 1.63
N LEU A 35 3.96 1.08 1.40
CA LEU A 35 3.30 0.80 0.12
C LEU A 35 2.16 1.79 -0.17
N GLY A 36 1.43 2.22 0.86
CA GLY A 36 0.40 3.24 0.72
C GLY A 36 0.99 4.60 0.36
N GLY A 37 2.12 4.96 0.99
CA GLY A 37 2.88 6.18 0.66
C GLY A 37 3.42 6.17 -0.78
N LEU A 38 3.98 5.05 -1.22
CA LEU A 38 4.41 4.87 -2.62
C LEU A 38 3.24 5.04 -3.61
N TYR A 39 2.10 4.42 -3.32
CA TYR A 39 0.92 4.51 -4.17
C TYR A 39 0.34 5.92 -4.21
N GLY A 40 0.37 6.63 -3.07
CA GLY A 40 0.01 8.06 -2.98
C GLY A 40 0.94 8.95 -3.81
N ALA A 41 2.26 8.73 -3.76
CA ALA A 41 3.22 9.48 -4.56
C ALA A 41 3.02 9.25 -6.08
N ILE A 42 2.71 8.01 -6.51
CA ILE A 42 2.35 7.72 -7.90
C ILE A 42 1.05 8.42 -8.28
N THR A 43 0.07 8.45 -7.38
CA THR A 43 -1.22 9.12 -7.59
C THR A 43 -1.02 10.61 -7.86
N GLU A 44 -0.20 11.27 -7.04
CA GLU A 44 0.17 12.68 -7.25
C GLU A 44 0.95 12.89 -8.55
N PHE A 45 1.91 12.01 -8.86
CA PHE A 45 2.67 12.06 -10.11
C PHE A 45 1.78 11.97 -11.36
N LEU A 46 0.71 11.18 -11.31
CA LEU A 46 -0.26 11.05 -12.39
C LEU A 46 -1.26 12.23 -12.48
N GLY A 47 -1.13 13.21 -11.60
CA GLY A 47 -1.94 14.43 -11.59
C GLY A 47 -3.24 14.34 -10.77
N PHE A 48 -3.38 13.32 -9.91
CA PHE A 48 -4.49 13.21 -8.97
C PHE A 48 -4.09 13.69 -7.58
N GLU A 49 -5.07 13.96 -6.72
CA GLU A 49 -4.82 14.38 -5.34
C GLU A 49 -4.42 13.17 -4.48
N MET A 50 -3.33 13.26 -3.71
CA MET A 50 -2.95 12.22 -2.76
C MET A 50 -4.02 12.11 -1.66
N LEU A 51 -4.32 10.88 -1.20
CA LEU A 51 -5.36 10.51 -0.24
C LEU A 51 -6.82 10.59 -0.76
N ASP A 52 -7.07 11.09 -1.99
CA ASP A 52 -8.38 11.08 -2.65
C ASP A 52 -8.34 10.57 -4.11
N GLY A 53 -7.15 10.38 -4.68
CA GLY A 53 -6.96 10.03 -6.08
C GLY A 53 -6.72 8.54 -6.33
N GLU A 54 -6.38 7.80 -5.27
CA GLU A 54 -5.89 6.42 -5.31
C GLU A 54 -6.88 5.48 -5.99
N PHE A 55 -8.18 5.68 -5.72
CA PHE A 55 -9.24 4.87 -6.31
C PHE A 55 -9.41 5.12 -7.81
N LYS A 56 -9.12 6.34 -8.29
CA LYS A 56 -9.18 6.69 -9.72
C LYS A 56 -8.04 5.99 -10.44
N VAL A 57 -6.83 6.06 -9.89
CA VAL A 57 -5.66 5.34 -10.42
C VAL A 57 -5.91 3.83 -10.45
N MET A 58 -6.51 3.27 -9.39
CA MET A 58 -6.85 1.85 -9.32
C MET A 58 -7.88 1.47 -10.39
N GLY A 59 -8.91 2.30 -10.59
CA GLY A 59 -9.92 2.09 -11.62
C GLY A 59 -9.38 2.18 -13.05
N MET A 60 -8.28 2.91 -13.25
CA MET A 60 -7.60 3.03 -14.55
C MET A 60 -6.57 1.92 -14.82
N ALA A 61 -6.07 1.24 -13.78
CA ALA A 61 -5.09 0.17 -13.89
C ALA A 61 -5.40 -0.88 -14.98
N PRO A 62 -6.64 -1.40 -15.17
CA PRO A 62 -6.93 -2.39 -16.21
C PRO A 62 -6.84 -1.85 -17.66
N TYR A 63 -6.79 -0.54 -17.85
CA TYR A 63 -6.62 0.08 -19.18
C TYR A 63 -5.14 0.33 -19.54
N GLY A 64 -4.22 0.08 -18.61
CA GLY A 64 -2.78 0.20 -18.83
C GLY A 64 -2.15 -1.08 -19.39
N ASP A 65 -0.84 -1.02 -19.61
CA ASP A 65 -0.01 -2.17 -19.97
C ASP A 65 0.96 -2.46 -18.82
N ALA A 66 0.71 -3.55 -18.10
CA ALA A 66 1.51 -3.97 -16.95
C ALA A 66 2.93 -4.43 -17.34
N SER A 67 3.18 -4.73 -18.62
CA SER A 67 4.50 -5.15 -19.10
C SER A 67 5.39 -3.98 -19.54
N LYS A 68 4.83 -2.76 -19.57
CA LYS A 68 5.52 -1.59 -20.09
C LYS A 68 6.69 -1.11 -19.23
N TYR A 69 6.56 -1.24 -17.90
CA TYR A 69 7.58 -0.82 -16.94
C TYR A 69 7.79 -1.91 -15.89
N ASP A 70 9.04 -2.24 -15.61
CA ASP A 70 9.44 -3.21 -14.60
C ASP A 70 10.14 -2.48 -13.44
N PHE A 71 9.65 -2.72 -12.22
CA PHE A 71 10.16 -2.14 -10.98
C PHE A 71 10.81 -3.19 -10.05
N SER A 72 11.00 -4.43 -10.54
CA SER A 72 11.65 -5.51 -9.78
C SER A 72 13.18 -5.48 -9.79
#